data_AF-W6KGF5-F1
#
_entry.id   AF-W6KGF5-F1
#
_cell.length_a   1.000
_cell.length_b   1.000
_cell.length_c   1.000
_cell.angle_alpha   90.00
_cell.angle_beta   90.00
_cell.angle_gamma   90.00
#
_symmetry.space_group_name_H-M   'P 1'
#
loop_
_entity.id
_entity.type
_entity.pdbx_description
1 polymer ?
#
loop_
_entity_poly.entity_id
_entity_poly.type
_entity_poly.pdbx_seq_one_letter_code
_entity_poly.pdbx_strand_id
1 'polypeptide(L)'
;MDTSQGEFTICASAESPEDAQFDNLVGAIEDFMISFDLKSALKELPRLRSITGEHEQHAIYKKFLNHVESELNQHILAHFPEYKDISEVESILHAQHDKISEEVWDFISEGCFDYNVFLEEWKANSP
;
A
#
# COMPACT_ATOMS: atom_id res chain seq x y z
N MET A 1 -6.60 -54.80 -29.57
CA MET A 1 -5.45 -53.91 -29.36
C MET A 1 -6.01 -52.68 -28.67
N ASP A 2 -5.64 -52.53 -27.40
CA ASP A 2 -6.09 -51.47 -26.50
C ASP A 2 -5.61 -50.10 -27.00
N THR A 3 -6.55 -49.18 -27.24
CA THR A 3 -6.23 -47.77 -27.45
C THR A 3 -6.06 -47.13 -26.09
N SER A 4 -4.83 -47.15 -25.57
CA SER A 4 -4.44 -46.34 -24.42
C SER A 4 -4.57 -44.86 -24.80
N GLN A 5 -5.74 -44.28 -24.52
CA GLN A 5 -5.91 -42.84 -24.45
C GLN A 5 -5.04 -42.36 -23.29
N GLY A 6 -3.87 -41.81 -23.62
CA GLY A 6 -3.07 -41.05 -22.69
C GLY A 6 -3.92 -39.88 -22.20
N GLU A 7 -4.38 -39.99 -20.96
CA GLU A 7 -5.02 -38.93 -20.21
C GLU A 7 -3.97 -37.81 -20.07
N PHE A 8 -4.03 -36.81 -20.95
CA PHE A 8 -3.31 -35.56 -20.73
C PHE A 8 -4.02 -34.85 -19.60
N THR A 9 -3.56 -35.08 -18.37
CA THR A 9 -3.87 -34.19 -17.26
C THR A 9 -3.20 -32.86 -17.58
N ILE A 10 -3.96 -31.94 -18.17
CA ILE A 10 -3.62 -30.52 -18.12
C ILE A 10 -3.77 -30.17 -16.64
N CYS A 11 -2.67 -30.29 -15.88
CA CYS A 11 -2.53 -29.59 -14.63
C CYS A 11 -2.53 -28.10 -15.00
N ALA A 12 -3.73 -27.52 -15.12
CA ALA A 12 -3.88 -26.09 -14.93
C ALA A 12 -3.18 -25.80 -13.61
N SER A 13 -2.12 -25.01 -13.66
CA SER A 13 -1.36 -24.59 -12.49
C SER A 13 -2.36 -24.07 -11.48
N ALA A 14 -2.69 -24.87 -10.46
CA ALA A 14 -3.45 -24.37 -9.34
C ALA A 14 -2.52 -23.32 -8.71
N GLU A 15 -2.94 -22.05 -8.72
CA GLU A 15 -2.28 -21.00 -7.95
C GLU A 15 -2.04 -21.56 -6.56
N SER A 16 -0.78 -21.52 -6.14
CA SER A 16 -0.45 -22.08 -4.84
C SER A 16 -1.23 -21.30 -3.77
N PRO A 17 -1.57 -21.91 -2.63
CA PRO A 17 -2.17 -21.17 -1.52
C PRO A 17 -1.37 -19.93 -1.12
N GLU A 18 -0.06 -19.94 -1.35
CA GLU A 18 0.87 -18.83 -1.12
C GLU A 18 0.65 -17.68 -2.14
N ASP A 19 0.45 -18.01 -3.42
CA ASP A 19 0.12 -17.01 -4.45
C ASP A 19 -1.24 -16.35 -4.15
N ALA A 20 -2.26 -17.14 -3.78
CA ALA A 20 -3.58 -16.60 -3.44
C ALA A 20 -3.53 -15.69 -2.19
N GLN A 21 -2.69 -16.02 -1.21
CA GLN A 21 -2.50 -15.18 -0.02
C GLN A 21 -1.77 -13.88 -0.37
N PHE A 22 -0.78 -13.93 -1.25
CA PHE A 22 -0.07 -12.77 -1.75
C PHE A 22 -1.00 -11.83 -2.55
N ASP A 23 -1.81 -12.37 -3.45
CA ASP A 23 -2.77 -11.59 -4.23
C ASP A 23 -3.81 -10.90 -3.32
N ASN A 24 -4.27 -11.60 -2.27
CA ASN A 24 -5.15 -10.99 -1.27
C ASN A 24 -4.46 -9.86 -0.50
N LEU A 25 -3.18 -10.02 -0.15
CA LEU A 25 -2.39 -8.98 0.52
C LEU A 25 -2.27 -7.74 -0.36
N VAL A 26 -1.92 -7.91 -1.64
CA VAL A 26 -1.86 -6.80 -2.60
C VAL A 26 -3.23 -6.14 -2.74
N GLY A 27 -4.30 -6.92 -2.86
CA GLY A 27 -5.68 -6.41 -2.94
C GLY A 27 -6.08 -5.58 -1.72
N ALA A 28 -5.67 -5.97 -0.50
CA ALA A 28 -5.93 -5.17 0.69
C ALA A 28 -5.19 -3.82 0.69
N ILE A 29 -3.99 -3.78 0.11
CA ILE A 29 -3.24 -2.52 -0.06
C ILE A 29 -3.95 -1.63 -1.09
N GLU A 30 -4.40 -2.20 -2.21
CA GLU A 30 -5.18 -1.49 -3.23
C GLU A 30 -6.50 -0.94 -2.64
N ASP A 31 -7.20 -1.74 -1.84
CA ASP A 31 -8.41 -1.32 -1.14
C ASP A 31 -8.13 -0.16 -0.18
N PHE A 32 -7.00 -0.18 0.53
CA PHE A 32 -6.56 0.95 1.35
C PHE A 32 -6.30 2.19 0.49
N MET A 33 -5.58 2.06 -0.62
CA MET A 33 -5.29 3.18 -1.54
C MET A 33 -6.57 3.81 -2.09
N ILE A 34 -7.58 3.01 -2.44
CA ILE A 34 -8.88 3.49 -2.94
C ILE A 34 -9.70 4.16 -1.83
N SER A 35 -9.66 3.61 -0.62
CA SER A 35 -10.45 4.11 0.51
C SER A 35 -9.81 5.29 1.24
N PHE A 36 -8.52 5.55 1.02
CA PHE A 36 -7.78 6.63 1.65
C PHE A 36 -8.30 8.01 1.22
N ASP A 37 -9.00 8.70 2.14
CA ASP A 37 -9.49 10.06 1.92
C ASP A 37 -8.43 11.10 2.31
N LEU A 38 -7.55 11.39 1.34
CA LEU A 38 -6.53 12.43 1.47
C LEU A 38 -7.11 13.78 1.91
N LYS A 39 -8.29 14.17 1.41
CA LYS A 39 -8.86 15.49 1.71
C LYS A 39 -9.28 15.59 3.17
N SER A 40 -9.80 14.51 3.75
CA SER A 40 -10.13 14.48 5.17
C SER A 40 -8.88 14.47 6.02
N ALA A 41 -7.87 13.67 5.67
CA ALA A 41 -6.59 13.62 6.38
C ALA A 41 -5.87 15.00 6.39
N LEU A 42 -5.90 15.73 5.28
CA LEU A 42 -5.28 17.07 5.18
C LEU A 42 -5.99 18.14 6.02
N LYS A 43 -7.27 17.97 6.37
CA LYS A 43 -7.99 18.93 7.23
C LYS A 43 -7.57 18.86 8.69
N GLU A 44 -6.97 17.76 9.11
CA GLU A 44 -6.44 17.60 10.46
C GLU A 44 -5.11 18.32 10.65
N LEU A 45 -4.45 18.69 9.55
CA LEU A 45 -3.19 19.42 9.58
C LEU A 45 -3.38 20.89 9.97
N PRO A 46 -2.34 21.53 10.54
CA PRO A 46 -2.33 22.97 10.73
C PRO A 46 -2.59 23.71 9.42
N ARG A 47 -3.14 24.93 9.49
CA ARG A 47 -3.27 25.75 8.27
C ARG A 47 -1.90 26.13 7.76
N LEU A 48 -1.64 25.92 6.47
CA LEU A 48 -0.33 26.22 5.88
C LEU A 48 0.13 27.67 6.15
N ARG A 49 -0.79 28.65 6.17
CA ARG A 49 -0.47 30.06 6.45
C ARG A 49 0.11 30.30 7.85
N SER A 50 -0.11 29.38 8.79
CA SER A 50 0.46 29.44 10.13
C SER A 50 1.89 28.87 10.21
N ILE A 51 2.36 28.23 9.14
CA ILE A 51 3.68 27.58 9.04
C ILE A 51 4.57 28.42 8.12
N THR A 52 5.61 29.02 8.68
CA THR A 52 6.45 30.00 7.97
C THR A 52 7.76 29.42 7.43
N GLY A 53 8.16 28.22 7.87
CA GLY A 53 9.42 27.59 7.46
C GLY A 53 9.22 26.34 6.60
N GLU A 54 9.96 26.24 5.49
CA GLU A 54 10.01 25.04 4.64
C GLU A 54 10.42 23.79 5.43
N HIS A 55 11.32 23.94 6.40
CA HIS A 55 11.72 22.84 7.28
C HIS A 55 10.56 22.29 8.12
N GLU A 56 9.69 23.18 8.61
CA GLU A 56 8.51 22.80 9.38
C GLU A 56 7.45 22.15 8.50
N GLN A 57 7.25 22.67 7.28
CA GLN A 57 6.38 22.05 6.27
C GLN A 57 6.84 20.64 5.92
N HIS A 58 8.14 20.45 5.70
CA HIS A 58 8.71 19.14 5.42
C HIS A 58 8.61 18.18 6.61
N ALA A 59 8.76 18.68 7.84
CA ALA A 59 8.55 17.87 9.04
C ALA A 59 7.08 17.42 9.18
N ILE A 60 6.13 18.29 8.85
CA ILE A 60 4.70 17.94 8.83
C ILE A 60 4.41 16.91 7.74
N TYR A 61 4.97 17.08 6.55
CA TYR A 61 4.88 16.09 5.47
C TYR A 61 5.38 14.70 5.90
N LYS A 62 6.58 14.63 6.49
CA LYS A 62 7.13 13.34 6.97
C LYS A 62 6.27 12.73 8.07
N LYS A 63 5.73 13.53 8.99
CA LYS A 63 4.79 13.05 10.00
C LYS A 63 3.50 12.52 9.38
N PHE A 64 2.99 13.20 8.36
CA PHE A 64 1.80 12.77 7.63
C PHE A 64 2.03 11.43 6.94
N LEU A 65 3.13 11.27 6.20
CA LEU A 65 3.48 9.99 5.56
C LEU A 65 3.58 8.85 6.57
N ASN A 66 4.31 9.06 7.66
CA ASN A 66 4.43 8.04 8.71
C ASN A 66 3.08 7.68 9.35
N HIS A 67 2.15 8.64 9.40
CA HIS A 67 0.80 8.37 9.90
C HIS A 67 0.01 7.49 8.93
N VAL A 68 0.02 7.81 7.63
CA VAL A 68 -0.64 7.01 6.59
C VAL A 68 -0.04 5.60 6.52
N GLU A 69 1.29 5.48 6.56
CA GLU A 69 1.98 4.20 6.63
C GLU A 69 1.55 3.39 7.86
N SER A 70 1.46 4.04 9.02
CA SER A 70 0.97 3.38 10.23
C SER A 70 -0.48 2.91 10.11
N GLU A 71 -1.35 3.67 9.42
CA GLU A 71 -2.74 3.26 9.17
C GLU A 71 -2.82 2.08 8.20
N LEU A 72 -2.02 2.09 7.13
CA LEU A 72 -1.88 0.96 6.21
C LEU A 72 -1.42 -0.30 6.98
N ASN A 73 -0.38 -0.17 7.80
CA ASN A 73 0.16 -1.29 8.57
C ASN A 73 -0.88 -1.88 9.52
N GLN A 74 -1.67 -1.03 10.18
CA GLN A 74 -2.79 -1.47 11.01
C GLN A 74 -3.91 -2.13 10.19
N HIS A 75 -4.22 -1.58 9.02
CA HIS A 75 -5.20 -2.14 8.10
C HIS A 75 -4.81 -3.55 7.65
N ILE A 76 -3.55 -3.75 7.24
CA ILE A 76 -3.01 -5.04 6.83
C ILE A 76 -3.05 -6.04 8.01
N LEU A 77 -2.50 -5.69 9.17
CA LEU A 77 -2.47 -6.60 10.32
C LEU A 77 -3.88 -6.95 10.84
N ALA A 78 -4.88 -6.10 10.61
CA ALA A 78 -6.26 -6.40 10.91
C ALA A 78 -6.90 -7.39 9.92
N HIS A 79 -6.49 -7.37 8.65
CA HIS A 79 -7.00 -8.27 7.61
C HIS A 79 -6.26 -9.61 7.58
N PHE A 80 -4.99 -9.64 7.98
CA PHE A 80 -4.12 -10.82 7.95
C PHE A 80 -3.56 -11.11 9.35
N PRO A 81 -4.38 -11.63 10.27
CA PRO A 81 -3.97 -11.94 11.64
C PRO A 81 -2.95 -13.09 11.72
N GLU A 82 -2.71 -13.81 10.62
CA GLU A 82 -1.67 -14.83 10.52
C GLU A 82 -0.25 -14.25 10.53
N TYR A 83 -0.06 -13.00 10.11
CA TYR A 83 1.23 -12.35 10.16
C TYR A 83 1.55 -11.91 11.59
N LYS A 84 2.78 -12.18 12.01
CA LYS A 84 3.23 -11.87 13.36
C LYS A 84 3.40 -10.37 13.58
N ASP A 85 3.95 -9.70 12.57
CA ASP A 85 4.22 -8.26 12.56
C ASP A 85 4.39 -7.78 11.11
N ILE A 86 4.44 -6.45 10.93
CA ILE A 86 4.52 -5.85 9.59
C ILE A 86 5.83 -6.19 8.87
N SER A 87 6.92 -6.47 9.58
CA SER A 87 8.20 -6.82 8.95
C SER A 87 8.13 -8.16 8.19
N GLU A 88 7.24 -9.07 8.60
CA GLU A 88 6.94 -10.28 7.84
C GLU A 88 6.26 -9.95 6.52
N VAL A 89 5.29 -9.02 6.53
CA VAL A 89 4.60 -8.52 5.34
C VAL A 89 5.57 -7.82 4.39
N GLU A 90 6.39 -6.91 4.89
CA GLU A 90 7.42 -6.20 4.10
C GLU A 90 8.37 -7.18 3.41
N SER A 91 8.78 -8.24 4.12
CA SER A 91 9.65 -9.27 3.56
C SER A 91 8.98 -10.03 2.42
N ILE A 92 7.69 -10.35 2.54
CA ILE A 92 6.89 -11.01 1.50
C ILE A 92 6.74 -10.10 0.28
N LEU A 93 6.39 -8.83 0.50
CA LEU A 93 6.21 -7.83 -0.57
C LEU A 93 7.53 -7.61 -1.32
N HIS A 94 8.66 -7.46 -0.61
CA HIS A 94 9.97 -7.32 -1.25
C HIS A 94 10.38 -8.55 -2.05
N ALA A 95 10.14 -9.76 -1.53
CA ALA A 95 10.51 -10.99 -2.22
C ALA A 95 9.77 -11.17 -3.56
N GLN A 96 8.60 -10.54 -3.71
CA GLN A 96 7.73 -10.69 -4.86
C GLN A 96 7.38 -9.34 -5.53
N HIS A 97 8.24 -8.32 -5.40
CA HIS A 97 7.96 -6.97 -5.90
C HIS A 97 7.65 -6.94 -7.42
N ASP A 98 8.27 -7.83 -8.21
CA ASP A 98 8.03 -7.96 -9.65
C ASP A 98 6.59 -8.38 -10.01
N LYS A 99 5.84 -8.92 -9.04
CA LYS A 99 4.42 -9.29 -9.20
C LYS A 99 3.46 -8.16 -8.79
N ILE A 100 3.96 -7.10 -8.16
CA ILE A 100 3.17 -5.96 -7.68
C ILE A 100 3.11 -4.93 -8.80
N SER A 101 1.97 -4.26 -8.97
CA SER A 101 1.88 -3.14 -9.91
C SER A 101 2.80 -2.00 -9.46
N GLU A 102 3.39 -1.28 -10.41
CA GLU A 102 4.29 -0.14 -10.12
C GLU A 102 3.62 0.87 -9.19
N GLU A 103 2.33 1.17 -9.41
CA GLU A 103 1.56 2.11 -8.58
C GLU A 103 1.44 1.66 -7.11
N VAL A 104 1.18 0.36 -6.87
CA VAL A 104 1.09 -0.18 -5.51
C VAL A 104 2.48 -0.24 -4.87
N TRP A 105 3.50 -0.60 -5.65
CA TRP A 105 4.88 -0.65 -5.19
C TRP A 105 5.40 0.74 -4.78
N ASP A 106 5.16 1.75 -5.58
CA ASP A 106 5.54 3.13 -5.30
C ASP A 106 4.82 3.64 -4.05
N PHE A 107 3.54 3.31 -3.89
CA PHE A 107 2.77 3.68 -2.71
C PHE A 107 3.39 3.14 -1.40
N ILE A 108 3.79 1.86 -1.38
CA ILE A 108 4.36 1.24 -0.19
C ILE A 108 5.84 1.58 0.04
N SER A 109 6.61 1.87 -1.01
CA SER A 109 8.06 2.10 -0.91
C SER A 109 8.45 3.57 -0.84
N GLU A 110 7.76 4.44 -1.58
CA GLU A 110 8.04 5.88 -1.65
C GLU A 110 7.00 6.71 -0.88
N GLY A 111 5.83 6.12 -0.61
CA GLY A 111 4.71 6.73 0.11
C GLY A 111 3.60 7.17 -0.84
N CYS A 112 2.51 7.68 -0.26
CA CYS A 112 1.29 7.97 -1.01
C CYS A 112 1.40 9.10 -2.04
N PHE A 113 2.36 10.02 -1.88
CA PHE A 113 2.70 11.07 -2.86
C PHE A 113 3.97 11.84 -2.46
N ASP A 114 4.55 12.54 -3.43
CA ASP A 114 5.70 13.40 -3.21
C ASP A 114 5.38 14.70 -2.45
N TYR A 115 6.43 15.37 -1.98
CA TYR A 115 6.30 16.61 -1.20
C TYR A 115 5.63 17.77 -1.95
N ASN A 116 5.81 17.88 -3.26
CA ASN A 116 5.21 18.96 -4.04
C ASN A 116 3.70 18.75 -4.17
N VAL A 117 3.28 17.52 -4.49
CA VAL A 117 1.86 17.13 -4.54
C VAL A 117 1.20 17.35 -3.19
N PHE A 118 1.86 16.93 -2.09
CA PHE A 118 1.39 17.21 -0.73
C PHE A 118 1.14 18.69 -0.48
N LEU A 119 2.11 19.55 -0.84
CA LEU A 119 1.99 21.00 -0.63
C LEU A 119 0.85 21.61 -1.45
N GLU A 120 0.66 21.17 -2.69
CA GLU A 120 -0.44 21.64 -3.55
C GLU A 120 -1.80 21.24 -2.99
N GLU A 121 -1.96 19.99 -2.60
CA GLU A 121 -3.19 19.49 -1.99
C GLU A 121 -3.46 20.13 -0.62
N TRP A 122 -2.43 20.31 0.21
CA TRP A 122 -2.57 20.98 1.49
C TRP A 122 -2.98 22.45 1.32
N LYS A 123 -2.43 23.16 0.32
CA LYS A 123 -2.86 24.52 -0.04
C LYS A 123 -4.32 24.56 -0.49
N ALA A 124 -4.75 23.60 -1.30
CA ALA A 124 -6.11 23.54 -1.83
C ALA A 124 -7.15 23.25 -0.74
N ASN A 125 -6.79 22.43 0.26
CA ASN A 125 -7.72 21.91 1.27
C ASN A 125 -7.60 22.59 2.66
N SER A 126 -6.60 23.43 2.91
CA SER A 126 -6.41 24.21 4.16
C SER A 126 -6.40 25.74 3.92
N PRO A 127 -7.57 26.38 3.69
CA PRO A 127 -7.67 27.81 3.45
C PRO A 127 -7.30 28.73 4.64
#